data_AF-A0A4Q3J8I0-F1
#
_entry.id   AF-A0A4Q3J8I0-F1
#
_cell.length_a   1.000
_cell.length_b   1.000
_cell.length_c   1.000
_cell.angle_alpha   90.00
_cell.angle_beta   90.00
_cell.angle_gamma   90.00
#
_symmetry.space_group_name_H-M   'P 1'
#
loop_
_entity.id
_entity.type
_entity.pdbx_description
1 polymer ?
#
loop_
_entity_poly.entity_id
_entity_poly.type
_entity_poly.pdbx_seq_one_letter_code
_entity_poly.pdbx_strand_id
1 'polypeptide(L)'
;MSLNDFIHPDDDDELPDFDAPAAAGHRETAAQVLPVLAMEASFSKSTARLLEHGQGIIILSLPHRDWSDLIVNGLRGLEKRPYVCVALERAKKQGVLQRVGEDHLRQISDGRSVVYVSPDPEGILDQSVLAAADTTVAIRPMTAALLRKLIRKVTGGIVRGVTDEMARLQLAVILACVRPELTAHQCVARLRRAVARSAPPPSAQVPLLTELPLTKPIRTWSDRMLADLRSAAAGTMAPVNLVFGVLEGPPGT
;
A
#
# COMPACT_ATOMS: atom_id res chain seq x y z
N MET A 1 54.00 24.84 -4.30
CA MET A 1 52.55 24.91 -4.57
C MET A 1 51.84 24.08 -3.52
N SER A 2 51.38 24.74 -2.45
CA SER A 2 50.64 24.10 -1.35
C SER A 2 49.22 24.65 -1.36
N LEU A 3 48.24 23.73 -1.44
CA LEU A 3 46.82 24.02 -1.25
C LEU A 3 46.56 24.07 0.26
N ASN A 4 46.62 25.27 0.82
CA ASN A 4 46.21 25.54 2.19
C ASN A 4 45.69 26.99 2.23
N ASP A 5 44.45 27.18 1.80
CA ASP A 5 43.61 28.35 2.10
C ASP A 5 42.22 27.76 2.42
N PHE A 6 41.96 27.51 3.70
CA PHE A 6 41.34 28.42 4.65
C PHE A 6 39.88 28.75 4.30
N ILE A 7 39.05 28.07 5.09
CA ILE A 7 37.60 28.13 5.22
C ILE A 7 37.24 29.27 6.22
N HIS A 8 36.03 29.81 6.06
CA HIS A 8 35.22 30.72 6.92
C HIS A 8 35.40 32.24 6.73
N PRO A 9 34.32 33.06 6.78
CA PRO A 9 33.23 32.96 7.77
C PRO A 9 31.78 33.34 7.31
N ASP A 10 30.84 32.96 8.18
CA ASP A 10 29.57 33.65 8.54
C ASP A 10 28.58 34.07 7.45
N ASP A 11 27.68 33.16 7.09
CA ASP A 11 26.28 33.51 6.81
C ASP A 11 25.42 32.82 7.87
N ASP A 12 25.31 33.47 9.03
CA ASP A 12 24.29 33.21 10.06
C ASP A 12 22.92 33.61 9.47
N ASP A 13 22.39 32.77 8.58
CA ASP A 13 20.95 32.70 8.36
C ASP A 13 20.32 32.10 9.63
N GLU A 14 20.18 32.92 10.67
CA GLU A 14 19.26 32.68 11.78
C GLU A 14 17.86 32.55 11.20
N LEU A 15 17.50 31.31 10.88
CA LEU A 15 16.13 30.92 10.57
C LEU A 15 15.24 31.43 11.72
N PRO A 16 14.16 32.17 11.42
CA PRO A 16 13.30 32.70 12.46
C PRO A 16 12.85 31.58 13.38
N ASP A 17 13.07 31.77 14.68
CA ASP A 17 12.62 30.89 15.75
C ASP A 17 11.09 30.78 15.64
N PHE A 18 10.63 29.71 14.99
CA PHE A 18 9.22 29.39 14.90
C PHE A 18 8.78 29.00 16.31
N ASP A 19 8.32 30.00 17.06
CA ASP A 19 7.63 29.86 18.34
C ASP A 19 6.93 28.51 18.43
N ALA A 20 7.56 27.59 19.16
CA ALA A 20 7.09 26.22 19.28
C ALA A 20 5.66 26.27 19.84
N PRO A 21 4.64 25.81 19.09
CA PRO A 21 3.27 25.90 19.58
C PRO A 21 3.15 25.09 20.88
N ALA A 22 2.61 25.77 21.88
CA ALA A 22 2.34 25.28 23.23
C ALA A 22 1.88 23.81 23.23
N ALA A 23 2.47 23.01 24.12
CA ALA A 23 2.28 21.58 24.36
C ALA A 23 0.86 21.06 24.04
N ALA A 24 0.61 20.81 22.76
CA ALA A 24 -0.54 20.05 22.31
C ALA A 24 -0.23 18.58 22.60
N GLY A 25 -1.00 17.97 23.50
CA GLY A 25 -0.85 16.55 23.84
C GLY A 25 -0.68 15.72 22.56
N HIS A 26 0.36 14.87 22.55
CA HIS A 26 0.86 14.16 21.37
C HIS A 26 -0.29 13.38 20.69
N ARG A 27 -0.91 13.99 19.67
CA ARG A 27 -2.02 13.36 18.96
C ARG A 27 -1.46 12.30 18.03
N GLU A 28 -2.10 11.13 18.04
CA GLU A 28 -1.69 10.02 17.18
C GLU A 28 -1.77 10.42 15.70
N THR A 29 -0.71 10.14 14.96
CA THR A 29 -0.64 10.39 13.52
C THR A 29 -1.39 9.30 12.75
N ALA A 30 -1.81 9.60 11.51
CA ALA A 30 -2.47 8.60 10.66
C ALA A 30 -1.60 7.35 10.43
N ALA A 31 -0.26 7.52 10.36
CA ALA A 31 0.68 6.42 10.19
C ALA A 31 0.75 5.48 11.41
N GLN A 32 0.49 6.01 12.62
CA GLN A 32 0.40 5.20 13.85
C GLN A 32 -0.96 4.51 13.97
N VAL A 33 -2.04 5.23 13.65
CA VAL A 33 -3.42 4.74 13.83
C VAL A 33 -3.83 3.71 12.78
N LEU A 34 -3.50 3.94 11.51
CA LEU A 34 -3.99 3.11 10.42
C LEU A 34 -3.58 1.63 10.51
N PRO A 35 -2.33 1.25 10.83
CA PRO A 35 -1.99 -0.18 10.89
C PRO A 35 -2.76 -0.89 11.99
N VAL A 36 -3.03 -0.24 13.13
CA VAL A 36 -3.86 -0.80 14.20
C VAL A 36 -5.27 -1.05 13.68
N LEU A 37 -5.91 -0.05 13.07
CA LEU A 37 -7.27 -0.20 12.53
C LEU A 37 -7.35 -1.26 11.41
N ALA A 38 -6.31 -1.36 10.58
CA ALA A 38 -6.24 -2.33 9.49
C ALA A 38 -6.09 -3.77 10.02
N MET A 39 -5.24 -3.97 11.04
CA MET A 39 -5.09 -5.26 11.71
C MET A 39 -6.38 -5.64 12.45
N GLU A 40 -6.98 -4.73 13.23
CA GLU A 40 -8.27 -4.99 13.91
C GLU A 40 -9.39 -5.38 12.93
N ALA A 41 -9.43 -4.76 11.75
CA ALA A 41 -10.42 -5.07 10.73
C ALA A 41 -10.20 -6.41 10.02
N SER A 42 -8.98 -6.96 10.10
CA SER A 42 -8.55 -8.15 9.35
C SER A 42 -8.32 -9.37 10.25
N PHE A 43 -7.92 -9.18 11.50
CA PHE A 43 -7.55 -10.25 12.41
C PHE A 43 -8.80 -10.90 13.02
N SER A 44 -8.76 -12.23 13.08
CA SER A 44 -9.69 -12.98 13.91
C SER A 44 -9.21 -12.97 15.36
N LYS A 45 -10.09 -13.40 16.28
CA LYS A 45 -9.70 -13.62 17.68
C LYS A 45 -8.58 -14.65 17.83
N SER A 46 -8.48 -15.64 16.93
CA SER A 46 -7.41 -16.64 16.98
C SER A 46 -6.07 -16.06 16.53
N THR A 47 -6.04 -15.25 15.47
CA THR A 47 -4.81 -14.56 15.04
C THR A 47 -4.29 -13.60 16.11
N ALA A 48 -5.18 -12.83 16.73
CA ALA A 48 -4.80 -11.93 17.83
C ALA A 48 -4.18 -12.71 19.00
N ARG A 49 -4.78 -13.83 19.40
CA ARG A 49 -4.22 -14.72 20.44
C ARG A 49 -2.86 -15.31 20.05
N LEU A 50 -2.67 -15.71 18.79
CA LEU A 50 -1.37 -16.22 18.33
C LEU A 50 -0.26 -15.17 18.47
N LEU A 51 -0.55 -13.90 18.15
CA LEU A 51 0.37 -12.79 18.35
C LEU A 51 0.64 -12.52 19.85
N GLU A 52 -0.37 -12.67 20.70
CA GLU A 52 -0.25 -12.48 22.16
C GLU A 52 0.46 -13.63 22.87
N HIS A 53 0.35 -14.88 22.40
CA HIS A 53 1.00 -16.02 23.03
C HIS A 53 2.47 -16.16 22.62
N GLY A 54 2.87 -15.56 21.49
CA GLY A 54 4.28 -15.35 21.13
C GLY A 54 4.98 -16.56 20.50
N GLN A 55 4.23 -17.61 20.15
CA GLN A 55 4.72 -18.74 19.36
C GLN A 55 3.74 -19.05 18.23
N GLY A 56 4.24 -19.01 16.99
CA GLY A 56 3.47 -19.34 15.79
C GLY A 56 4.02 -18.66 14.53
N ILE A 57 3.69 -19.23 13.38
CA ILE A 57 3.97 -18.68 12.06
C ILE A 57 2.69 -18.05 11.51
N ILE A 58 2.76 -16.76 11.22
CA ILE A 58 1.64 -16.00 10.67
C ILE A 58 2.05 -15.42 9.32
N ILE A 59 1.21 -15.61 8.30
CA ILE A 59 1.39 -14.96 6.99
C ILE A 59 0.38 -13.83 6.86
N LEU A 60 0.85 -12.62 6.62
CA LEU A 60 0.04 -11.46 6.30
C LEU A 60 0.12 -11.17 4.80
N SER A 61 -1.01 -11.41 4.11
CA SER A 61 -1.19 -11.04 2.70
C SER A 61 -1.62 -9.59 2.59
N LEU A 62 -0.85 -8.76 1.89
CA LEU A 62 -1.11 -7.33 1.73
C LEU A 62 -1.92 -7.03 0.46
N PRO A 63 -2.81 -6.01 0.46
CA PRO A 63 -3.49 -5.56 -0.75
C PRO A 63 -2.53 -5.07 -1.83
N HIS A 64 -1.48 -4.37 -1.41
CA HIS A 64 -0.46 -3.79 -2.29
C HIS A 64 0.84 -3.57 -1.52
N ARG A 65 1.96 -3.43 -2.24
CA ARG A 65 3.32 -3.31 -1.69
C ARG A 65 3.49 -2.11 -0.74
N ASP A 66 2.78 -1.01 -0.97
CA ASP A 66 2.85 0.21 -0.17
C ASP A 66 2.33 0.05 1.27
N TRP A 67 1.65 -1.05 1.58
CA TRP A 67 1.22 -1.39 2.93
C TRP A 67 2.32 -1.98 3.82
N SER A 68 3.45 -2.41 3.27
CA SER A 68 4.47 -3.16 4.01
C SER A 68 4.97 -2.41 5.22
N ASP A 69 5.45 -1.19 5.01
CA ASP A 69 6.09 -0.40 6.06
C ASP A 69 5.09 -0.01 7.15
N LEU A 70 3.86 0.28 6.73
CA LEU A 70 2.76 0.60 7.63
C LEU A 70 2.45 -0.58 8.56
N ILE A 71 2.25 -1.78 8.02
CA ILE A 71 1.95 -2.98 8.80
C ILE A 71 3.15 -3.39 9.68
N VAL A 72 4.37 -3.33 9.15
CA VAL A 72 5.59 -3.62 9.93
C VAL A 72 5.72 -2.68 11.12
N ASN A 73 5.46 -1.39 10.93
CA ASN A 73 5.48 -0.42 12.03
C ASN A 73 4.39 -0.69 13.06
N GLY A 74 3.20 -1.10 12.63
CA GLY A 74 2.13 -1.56 13.53
C GLY A 74 2.54 -2.78 14.37
N LEU A 75 3.16 -3.79 13.74
CA LEU A 75 3.62 -5.01 14.42
C LEU A 75 4.75 -4.72 15.42
N ARG A 76 5.62 -3.75 15.15
CA ARG A 76 6.67 -3.30 16.08
C ARG A 76 6.11 -2.61 17.33
N GLY A 77 4.90 -2.05 17.23
CA GLY A 77 4.20 -1.41 18.35
C GLY A 77 3.56 -2.38 19.34
N LEU A 78 3.50 -3.68 19.02
CA LEU A 78 2.95 -4.70 19.93
C LEU A 78 3.88 -4.90 21.14
N GLU A 79 3.28 -5.22 22.29
CA GLU A 79 4.02 -5.49 23.54
C GLU A 79 4.98 -6.67 23.38
N LYS A 80 4.47 -7.78 22.82
CA LYS A 80 5.30 -8.90 22.37
C LYS A 80 5.63 -8.73 20.90
N ARG A 81 6.86 -8.30 20.63
CA ARG A 81 7.32 -8.02 19.26
C ARG A 81 7.64 -9.32 18.53
N PRO A 82 6.85 -9.74 17.53
CA PRO A 82 7.20 -10.89 16.72
C PRO A 82 8.43 -10.60 15.87
N TYR A 83 9.10 -11.65 15.41
CA TYR A 83 10.09 -11.52 14.36
C TYR A 83 9.38 -11.29 13.02
N VAL A 84 9.56 -10.13 12.42
CA VAL A 84 8.86 -9.76 11.17
C VAL A 84 9.79 -9.96 9.97
N CYS A 85 9.37 -10.80 9.02
CA CYS A 85 10.03 -11.00 7.73
C CYS A 85 9.20 -10.34 6.63
N VAL A 86 9.79 -9.39 5.90
CA VAL A 86 9.13 -8.70 4.79
C VAL A 86 9.60 -9.31 3.47
N ALA A 87 8.66 -9.86 2.71
CA ALA A 87 8.92 -10.55 1.46
C ALA A 87 8.07 -9.92 0.33
N LEU A 88 8.59 -8.85 -0.27
CA LEU A 88 7.90 -8.12 -1.35
C LEU A 88 8.16 -8.71 -2.73
N GLU A 89 9.24 -9.46 -2.88
CA GLU A 89 9.66 -10.09 -4.13
C GLU A 89 10.56 -11.29 -3.89
N ARG A 90 10.77 -12.08 -4.94
CA ARG A 90 11.72 -13.19 -4.94
C ARG A 90 13.16 -12.66 -4.84
N ALA A 91 14.02 -13.33 -4.09
CA ALA A 91 15.42 -13.00 -4.05
C ALA A 91 16.14 -13.55 -5.29
N LYS A 92 17.06 -12.77 -5.86
CA LYS A 92 17.94 -13.25 -6.95
C LYS A 92 19.21 -13.83 -6.35
N LYS A 93 19.42 -15.14 -6.50
CA LYS A 93 20.63 -15.84 -6.05
C LYS A 93 21.26 -16.55 -7.25
N GLN A 94 22.52 -16.24 -7.55
CA GLN A 94 23.26 -16.79 -8.70
C GLN A 94 22.50 -16.68 -10.04
N GLY A 95 21.80 -15.56 -10.26
CA GLY A 95 21.05 -15.33 -11.50
C GLY A 95 19.63 -15.92 -11.52
N VAL A 96 19.27 -16.78 -10.56
CA VAL A 96 17.95 -17.41 -10.49
C VAL A 96 17.09 -16.72 -9.43
N LEU A 97 15.82 -16.45 -9.77
CA LEU A 97 14.84 -15.94 -8.82
C LEU A 97 14.34 -17.09 -7.94
N GLN A 98 14.57 -16.98 -6.63
CA GLN A 98 14.19 -17.96 -5.62
C GLN A 98 13.15 -17.38 -4.67
N ARG A 99 12.27 -18.26 -4.20
CA ARG A 99 11.36 -17.95 -3.08
C ARG A 99 12.17 -17.68 -1.82
N VAL A 100 11.59 -16.91 -0.90
CA VAL A 100 12.28 -16.45 0.31
C VAL A 100 11.54 -16.89 1.56
N GLY A 101 12.22 -16.85 2.70
CA GLY A 101 11.60 -16.95 4.01
C GLY A 101 12.01 -18.16 4.85
N GLU A 102 12.50 -19.23 4.21
CA GLU A 102 12.90 -20.48 4.88
C GLU A 102 13.92 -20.25 6.00
N ASP A 103 14.92 -19.39 5.76
CA ASP A 103 16.00 -19.07 6.71
C ASP A 103 15.49 -18.53 8.06
N HIS A 104 14.27 -18.00 8.10
CA HIS A 104 13.66 -17.41 9.30
C HIS A 104 12.87 -18.41 10.14
N LEU A 105 12.59 -19.62 9.64
CA LEU A 105 11.87 -20.66 10.39
C LEU A 105 12.61 -21.06 11.67
N ARG A 106 13.94 -20.92 11.70
CA ARG A 106 14.75 -21.16 12.92
C ARG A 106 14.34 -20.31 14.12
N GLN A 107 13.72 -19.14 13.90
CA GLN A 107 13.26 -18.26 14.99
C GLN A 107 12.15 -18.90 15.82
N ILE A 108 11.43 -19.88 15.27
CA ILE A 108 10.39 -20.62 16.00
C ILE A 108 11.02 -21.51 17.06
N SER A 109 12.16 -22.15 16.74
CA SER A 109 12.94 -22.94 17.70
C SER A 109 13.46 -22.10 18.86
N ASP A 110 13.66 -20.80 18.65
CA ASP A 110 14.01 -19.82 19.69
C ASP A 110 12.78 -19.38 20.53
N GLY A 111 11.61 -20.00 20.32
CA GLY A 111 10.37 -19.69 21.01
C GLY A 111 9.73 -18.36 20.60
N ARG A 112 10.06 -17.82 19.41
CA ARG A 112 9.51 -16.56 18.90
C ARG A 112 8.44 -16.80 17.83
N SER A 113 7.40 -15.96 17.82
CA SER A 113 6.50 -15.84 16.68
C SER A 113 7.21 -15.24 15.48
N VAL A 114 6.92 -15.78 14.30
CA VAL A 114 7.41 -15.27 13.02
C VAL A 114 6.22 -14.78 12.21
N VAL A 115 6.28 -13.53 11.76
CA VAL A 115 5.25 -12.92 10.90
C VAL A 115 5.86 -12.64 9.55
N TYR A 116 5.39 -13.32 8.51
CA TYR A 116 5.74 -13.05 7.12
C TYR A 116 4.77 -12.04 6.54
N VAL A 117 5.29 -10.99 5.89
CA VAL A 117 4.49 -9.93 5.29
C VAL A 117 4.75 -9.92 3.78
N SER A 118 3.73 -10.20 2.97
CA SER A 118 3.89 -10.31 1.52
C SER A 118 2.63 -9.90 0.74
N PRO A 119 2.74 -9.20 -0.40
CA PRO A 119 1.58 -8.94 -1.27
C PRO A 119 1.13 -10.19 -2.05
N ASP A 120 2.03 -11.17 -2.26
CA ASP A 120 1.75 -12.41 -2.98
C ASP A 120 2.49 -13.58 -2.28
N PRO A 121 1.94 -14.10 -1.17
CA PRO A 121 2.58 -15.14 -0.39
C PRO A 121 2.88 -16.40 -1.21
N GLU A 122 1.94 -16.83 -2.07
CA GLU A 122 2.08 -18.06 -2.86
C GLU A 122 3.15 -17.94 -3.94
N GLY A 123 3.34 -16.77 -4.52
CA GLY A 123 4.37 -16.51 -5.53
C GLY A 123 5.75 -16.23 -4.94
N ILE A 124 5.83 -15.67 -3.72
CA ILE A 124 7.07 -15.15 -3.15
C ILE A 124 7.66 -16.04 -2.05
N LEU A 125 6.82 -16.60 -1.16
CA LEU A 125 7.30 -17.35 0.00
C LEU A 125 7.68 -18.78 -0.37
N ASP A 126 8.65 -19.32 0.36
CA ASP A 126 9.06 -20.72 0.24
C ASP A 126 7.91 -21.68 0.60
N GLN A 127 7.89 -22.86 -0.02
CA GLN A 127 6.83 -23.85 0.25
C GLN A 127 6.85 -24.33 1.71
N SER A 128 8.02 -24.39 2.34
CA SER A 128 8.16 -24.78 3.75
C SER A 128 7.48 -23.76 4.67
N VAL A 129 7.57 -22.48 4.33
CA VAL A 129 6.88 -21.40 5.07
C VAL A 129 5.37 -21.51 4.90
N LEU A 130 4.90 -21.73 3.67
CA LEU A 130 3.47 -21.90 3.38
C LEU A 130 2.89 -23.13 4.10
N ALA A 131 3.64 -24.24 4.13
CA ALA A 131 3.22 -25.49 4.76
C ALA A 131 3.25 -25.42 6.30
N ALA A 132 4.17 -24.64 6.88
CA ALA A 132 4.31 -24.50 8.32
C ALA A 132 3.44 -23.38 8.92
N ALA A 133 2.78 -22.55 8.09
CA ALA A 133 1.98 -21.44 8.57
C ALA A 133 0.78 -21.90 9.42
N ASP A 134 0.67 -21.41 10.65
CA ASP A 134 -0.49 -21.67 11.53
C ASP A 134 -1.73 -20.93 11.03
N THR A 135 -1.52 -19.73 10.48
CA THR A 135 -2.60 -18.92 9.93
C THR A 135 -2.12 -17.96 8.85
N THR A 136 -2.96 -17.78 7.83
CA THR A 136 -2.78 -16.78 6.77
C THR A 136 -3.92 -15.78 6.86
N VAL A 137 -3.58 -14.50 6.95
CA VAL A 137 -4.54 -13.40 7.08
C VAL A 137 -4.33 -12.41 5.95
N ALA A 138 -5.39 -12.18 5.18
CA ALA A 138 -5.42 -11.11 4.19
C ALA A 138 -5.78 -9.78 4.88
N ILE A 139 -4.86 -8.81 4.84
CA ILE A 139 -5.13 -7.44 5.24
C ILE A 139 -6.14 -6.86 4.26
N ARG A 140 -7.24 -6.32 4.78
CA ARG A 140 -8.30 -5.76 3.95
C ARG A 140 -7.82 -4.45 3.29
N PRO A 141 -8.19 -4.21 2.02
CA PRO A 141 -7.89 -2.93 1.38
C PRO A 141 -8.60 -1.77 2.08
N MET A 142 -8.13 -0.56 1.81
CA MET A 142 -8.77 0.65 2.32
C MET A 142 -10.22 0.75 1.81
N THR A 143 -11.15 1.01 2.72
CA THR A 143 -12.57 1.26 2.41
C THR A 143 -12.98 2.64 2.91
N ALA A 144 -14.06 3.21 2.38
CA ALA A 144 -14.58 4.48 2.91
C ALA A 144 -14.93 4.39 4.41
N ALA A 145 -15.35 3.22 4.88
CA ALA A 145 -15.64 2.98 6.29
C ALA A 145 -14.36 3.02 7.15
N LEU A 146 -13.29 2.34 6.73
CA LEU A 146 -12.00 2.35 7.43
C LEU A 146 -11.37 3.75 7.41
N LEU A 147 -11.41 4.44 6.27
CA LEU A 147 -10.93 5.81 6.12
C LEU A 147 -11.70 6.78 7.03
N ARG A 148 -13.02 6.62 7.17
CA ARG A 148 -13.83 7.41 8.10
C ARG A 148 -13.41 7.19 9.56
N LYS A 149 -13.14 5.94 9.95
CA LYS A 149 -12.63 5.59 11.29
C LYS A 149 -11.26 6.22 11.53
N LEU A 150 -10.34 6.12 10.56
CA LEU A 150 -9.02 6.74 10.61
C LEU A 150 -9.10 8.24 10.86
N ILE A 151 -9.86 8.97 10.03
CA ILE A 151 -10.00 10.44 10.17
C ILE A 151 -10.60 10.78 11.53
N ARG A 152 -11.62 10.04 11.98
CA ARG A 152 -12.25 10.28 13.29
C ARG A 152 -11.26 10.09 14.43
N LYS A 153 -10.45 9.03 14.38
CA LYS A 153 -9.47 8.70 15.44
C LYS A 153 -8.35 9.74 15.50
N VAL A 154 -7.81 10.16 14.35
CA VAL A 154 -6.73 11.15 14.26
C VAL A 154 -7.19 12.57 14.63
N THR A 155 -8.39 12.97 14.19
CA THR A 155 -8.86 14.37 14.34
C THR A 155 -9.80 14.58 15.53
N GLY A 156 -10.36 13.50 16.11
CA GLY A 156 -11.42 13.55 17.12
C GLY A 156 -12.79 14.01 16.60
N GLY A 157 -12.90 14.42 15.34
CA GLY A 157 -14.09 15.06 14.77
C GLY A 157 -15.10 14.10 14.14
N ILE A 158 -16.32 14.60 13.91
CA ILE A 158 -17.35 13.89 13.14
C ILE A 158 -16.99 13.97 11.65
N VAL A 159 -16.91 12.81 11.00
CA VAL A 159 -16.49 12.68 9.61
C VAL A 159 -17.70 12.41 8.71
N ARG A 160 -17.91 13.26 7.70
CA ARG A 160 -18.95 13.14 6.66
C ARG A 160 -18.33 13.31 5.27
N GLY A 161 -18.98 12.78 4.23
CA GLY A 161 -18.57 13.01 2.83
C GLY A 161 -17.33 12.24 2.34
N VAL A 162 -16.88 11.20 3.07
CA VAL A 162 -15.87 10.25 2.60
C VAL A 162 -16.50 9.29 1.60
N THR A 163 -15.90 9.17 0.42
CA THR A 163 -16.34 8.29 -0.69
C THR A 163 -15.35 7.14 -0.90
N ASP A 164 -15.76 6.12 -1.65
CA ASP A 164 -14.87 5.00 -2.00
C ASP A 164 -13.72 5.42 -2.92
N GLU A 165 -13.92 6.41 -3.78
CA GLU A 165 -12.84 6.99 -4.61
C GLU A 165 -11.71 7.55 -3.75
N MET A 166 -12.03 8.22 -2.63
CA MET A 166 -11.02 8.70 -1.69
C MET A 166 -10.26 7.55 -1.02
N ALA A 167 -10.93 6.42 -0.78
CA ALA A 167 -10.31 5.23 -0.20
C ALA A 167 -9.40 4.47 -1.20
N ARG A 168 -9.61 4.65 -2.51
CA ARG A 168 -8.78 4.08 -3.58
C ARG A 168 -7.52 4.90 -3.90
N LEU A 169 -7.35 6.07 -3.28
CA LEU A 169 -6.11 6.84 -3.41
C LEU A 169 -4.90 6.02 -2.90
N GLN A 170 -3.72 6.32 -3.44
CA GLN A 170 -2.47 5.74 -2.94
C GLN A 170 -2.31 6.00 -1.44
N LEU A 171 -1.78 5.02 -0.70
CA LEU A 171 -1.70 5.07 0.75
C LEU A 171 -0.93 6.31 1.24
N ALA A 172 0.18 6.65 0.58
CA ALA A 172 0.98 7.83 0.88
C ALA A 172 0.17 9.14 0.78
N VAL A 173 -0.73 9.25 -0.21
CA VAL A 173 -1.59 10.42 -0.39
C VAL A 173 -2.63 10.50 0.74
N ILE A 174 -3.21 9.36 1.14
CA ILE A 174 -4.15 9.29 2.26
C ILE A 174 -3.46 9.74 3.55
N LEU A 175 -2.29 9.17 3.87
CA LEU A 175 -1.52 9.53 5.07
C LEU A 175 -1.13 11.01 5.08
N ALA A 176 -0.73 11.58 3.93
CA ALA A 176 -0.40 12.99 3.82
C ALA A 176 -1.62 13.93 3.98
N CYS A 177 -2.83 13.47 3.63
CA CYS A 177 -4.07 14.25 3.73
C CYS A 177 -4.70 14.22 5.14
N VAL A 178 -4.48 13.15 5.91
CA VAL A 178 -5.06 12.97 7.25
C VAL A 178 -4.03 13.32 8.32
N ARG A 179 -4.12 14.55 8.86
CA ARG A 179 -3.16 15.07 9.85
C ARG A 179 -3.85 15.45 11.16
N PRO A 180 -3.19 15.29 12.32
CA PRO A 180 -3.80 15.55 13.63
C PRO A 180 -4.09 17.03 13.92
N GLU A 181 -3.43 17.95 13.21
CA GLU A 181 -3.63 19.40 13.32
C GLU A 181 -4.83 19.89 12.50
N LEU A 182 -5.38 19.04 11.63
CA LEU A 182 -6.51 19.37 10.76
C LEU A 182 -7.83 18.89 11.36
N THR A 183 -8.89 19.62 11.06
CA THR A 183 -10.26 19.16 11.33
C THR A 183 -10.65 18.04 10.36
N ALA A 184 -11.60 17.19 10.76
CA ALA A 184 -12.17 16.15 9.90
C ALA A 184 -12.65 16.70 8.54
N HIS A 185 -13.28 17.89 8.53
CA HIS A 185 -13.74 18.53 7.31
C HIS A 185 -12.59 18.93 6.38
N GLN A 186 -11.50 19.49 6.93
CA GLN A 186 -10.30 19.85 6.16
C GLN A 186 -9.62 18.61 5.57
N CYS A 187 -9.53 17.51 6.31
CA CYS A 187 -9.00 16.24 5.80
C CYS A 187 -9.81 15.73 4.59
N VAL A 188 -11.14 15.71 4.70
CA VAL A 188 -12.04 15.29 3.59
C VAL A 188 -11.92 16.23 2.38
N ALA A 189 -11.81 17.55 2.61
CA ALA A 189 -11.59 18.50 1.52
C ALA A 189 -10.26 18.26 0.80
N ARG A 190 -9.18 17.93 1.52
CA ARG A 190 -7.87 17.59 0.91
C ARG A 190 -7.94 16.29 0.12
N LEU A 191 -8.59 15.26 0.65
CA LEU A 191 -8.82 14.00 -0.05
C LEU A 191 -9.61 14.23 -1.35
N ARG A 192 -10.68 15.04 -1.30
CA ARG A 192 -11.45 15.40 -2.51
C ARG A 192 -10.58 16.08 -3.58
N ARG A 193 -9.71 17.02 -3.17
CA ARG A 193 -8.75 17.66 -4.09
C ARG A 193 -7.72 16.68 -4.64
N ALA A 194 -7.31 15.69 -3.84
CA ALA A 194 -6.41 14.64 -4.30
C ALA A 194 -7.08 13.76 -5.36
N VAL A 195 -8.33 13.32 -5.13
CA VAL A 195 -9.11 12.59 -6.15
C VAL A 195 -9.21 13.38 -7.45
N ALA A 196 -9.57 14.67 -7.37
CA ALA A 196 -9.69 15.52 -8.55
C ALA A 196 -8.38 15.70 -9.35
N ARG A 197 -7.21 15.60 -8.68
CA ARG A 197 -5.89 15.67 -9.33
C ARG A 197 -5.37 14.33 -9.82
N SER A 198 -5.78 13.24 -9.18
CA SER A 198 -5.45 11.89 -9.61
C SER A 198 -6.34 11.41 -10.75
N ALA A 199 -7.46 12.09 -11.00
CA ALA A 199 -8.20 11.90 -12.24
C ALA A 199 -7.26 12.17 -13.42
N PRO A 200 -7.20 11.29 -14.43
CA PRO A 200 -6.46 11.59 -15.64
C PRO A 200 -6.93 12.95 -16.16
N PRO A 201 -6.02 13.80 -16.68
CA PRO A 201 -6.44 15.05 -17.27
C PRO A 201 -7.56 14.77 -18.27
N PRO A 202 -8.60 15.62 -18.37
CA PRO A 202 -9.58 15.49 -19.44
C PRO A 202 -8.80 15.36 -20.73
N SER A 203 -9.01 14.23 -21.44
CA SER A 203 -8.15 13.76 -22.52
C SER A 203 -7.73 14.92 -23.41
N ALA A 204 -6.46 15.28 -23.36
CA ALA A 204 -5.87 16.15 -24.36
C ALA A 204 -5.95 15.39 -25.68
N GLN A 205 -6.98 15.66 -26.50
CA GLN A 205 -7.16 15.19 -27.88
C GLN A 205 -6.55 13.81 -28.18
N VAL A 206 -6.85 12.80 -27.36
CA VAL A 206 -6.47 11.43 -27.69
C VAL A 206 -7.60 10.94 -28.60
N PRO A 207 -7.33 10.65 -29.88
CA PRO A 207 -8.35 10.18 -30.78
C PRO A 207 -8.98 8.92 -30.21
N LEU A 208 -10.31 8.85 -30.26
CA LEU A 208 -11.03 7.65 -29.87
C LEU A 208 -10.57 6.48 -30.74
N LEU A 209 -10.68 5.25 -30.23
CA LEU A 209 -10.45 4.04 -31.02
C LEU A 209 -11.30 4.01 -32.30
N THR A 210 -12.47 4.65 -32.26
CA THR A 210 -13.36 4.86 -33.41
C THR A 210 -12.79 5.83 -34.45
N GLU A 211 -11.97 6.79 -34.03
CA GLU A 211 -11.37 7.84 -34.84
C GLU A 211 -10.00 7.42 -35.43
N LEU A 212 -9.38 6.36 -34.89
CA LEU A 212 -8.14 5.82 -35.44
C LEU A 212 -8.39 5.19 -36.83
N PRO A 213 -7.49 5.39 -37.82
CA PRO A 213 -7.58 4.79 -39.15
C PRO A 213 -7.17 3.31 -39.14
N LEU A 214 -7.87 2.50 -38.36
CA LEU A 214 -7.59 1.06 -38.21
C LEU A 214 -8.07 0.28 -39.43
N THR A 215 -7.28 -0.73 -39.82
CA THR A 215 -7.72 -1.74 -40.78
C THR A 215 -8.93 -2.51 -40.22
N LYS A 216 -9.78 -3.05 -41.11
CA LYS A 216 -10.99 -3.79 -40.70
C LYS A 216 -10.71 -4.94 -39.70
N PRO A 217 -9.65 -5.76 -39.88
CA PRO A 217 -9.31 -6.79 -38.91
C PRO A 217 -8.95 -6.22 -37.53
N ILE A 218 -8.11 -5.17 -37.50
CA ILE A 218 -7.69 -4.54 -36.24
C ILE A 218 -8.88 -3.89 -35.54
N ARG A 219 -9.77 -3.20 -36.26
CA ARG A 219 -10.99 -2.64 -35.68
C ARG A 219 -11.87 -3.71 -35.04
N THR A 220 -12.12 -4.80 -35.76
CA THR A 220 -12.94 -5.91 -35.26
C THR A 220 -12.33 -6.53 -33.99
N TRP A 221 -11.01 -6.72 -34.00
CA TRP A 221 -10.28 -7.22 -32.83
C TRP A 221 -10.33 -6.25 -31.65
N SER A 222 -10.08 -4.96 -31.89
CA SER A 222 -10.11 -3.90 -30.89
C SER A 222 -11.48 -3.73 -30.24
N ASP A 223 -12.56 -3.75 -31.03
CA ASP A 223 -13.94 -3.66 -30.52
C ASP A 223 -14.29 -4.87 -29.65
N ARG A 224 -13.85 -6.07 -30.06
CA ARG A 224 -14.02 -7.29 -29.25
C ARG A 224 -13.25 -7.20 -27.94
N MET A 225 -11.98 -6.80 -27.98
CA MET A 225 -11.15 -6.63 -26.79
C MET A 225 -11.76 -5.60 -25.82
N LEU A 226 -12.31 -4.50 -26.33
CA LEU A 226 -12.99 -3.48 -25.53
C LEU A 226 -14.25 -4.05 -24.85
N ALA A 227 -15.02 -4.88 -25.56
CA ALA A 227 -16.19 -5.57 -25.01
C ALA A 227 -15.81 -6.58 -23.91
N ASP A 228 -14.74 -7.33 -24.11
CA ASP A 228 -14.21 -8.29 -23.14
C ASP A 228 -13.72 -7.58 -21.87
N LEU A 229 -12.97 -6.48 -22.02
CA LEU A 229 -12.51 -5.64 -20.91
C LEU A 229 -13.68 -5.05 -20.10
N ARG A 230 -14.72 -4.55 -20.78
CA ARG A 230 -15.94 -4.06 -20.12
C ARG A 230 -16.67 -5.17 -19.36
N SER A 231 -16.73 -6.37 -19.93
CA SER A 231 -17.35 -7.54 -19.29
C SER A 231 -16.58 -7.99 -18.06
N ALA A 232 -15.24 -7.99 -18.13
CA ALA A 232 -14.38 -8.27 -16.98
C ALA A 232 -14.54 -7.20 -15.88
N ALA A 233 -14.56 -5.92 -16.25
CA ALA A 233 -14.78 -4.82 -15.31
C ALA A 233 -16.17 -4.86 -14.65
N ALA A 234 -17.21 -5.31 -15.38
CA ALA A 234 -18.56 -5.52 -14.87
C ALA A 234 -18.72 -6.83 -14.08
N GLY A 235 -17.70 -7.69 -14.03
CA GLY A 235 -17.74 -8.99 -13.36
C GLY A 235 -18.55 -10.07 -14.08
N THR A 236 -18.96 -9.83 -15.34
CA THR A 236 -19.68 -10.81 -16.17
C THR A 236 -18.73 -11.77 -16.90
N MET A 237 -17.44 -11.47 -16.92
CA MET A 237 -16.37 -12.32 -17.43
C MET A 237 -15.26 -12.47 -16.37
N ALA A 238 -14.76 -13.68 -16.17
CA ALA A 238 -13.59 -13.89 -15.31
C ALA A 238 -12.33 -13.30 -15.98
N PRO A 239 -11.47 -12.56 -15.27
CA PRO A 239 -10.28 -11.94 -15.86
C PRO A 239 -9.33 -12.90 -16.59
N VAL A 240 -9.27 -14.17 -16.15
CA VAL A 240 -8.47 -15.23 -16.80
C VAL A 240 -8.92 -15.54 -18.23
N ASN A 241 -10.15 -15.18 -18.60
CA ASN A 241 -10.71 -15.40 -19.93
C ASN A 241 -10.43 -14.22 -20.88
N LEU A 242 -9.78 -13.16 -20.42
CA LEU A 242 -9.36 -12.06 -21.28
C LEU A 242 -8.29 -12.55 -22.26
N VAL A 243 -8.52 -12.31 -23.55
CA VAL A 243 -7.53 -12.62 -24.58
C VAL A 243 -6.40 -11.61 -24.51
N PHE A 244 -5.17 -12.09 -24.35
CA PHE A 244 -3.99 -11.23 -24.44
C PHE A 244 -3.68 -10.93 -25.91
N GLY A 245 -3.48 -9.65 -26.22
CA GLY A 245 -3.06 -9.20 -27.53
C GLY A 245 -1.65 -8.64 -27.50
N VAL A 246 -0.85 -8.99 -28.51
CA VAL A 246 0.42 -8.33 -28.80
C VAL A 246 0.22 -7.52 -30.08
N LEU A 247 0.49 -6.22 -30.01
CA LEU A 247 0.57 -5.37 -31.19
C LEU A 247 2.02 -5.35 -31.65
N GLU A 248 2.26 -5.75 -32.89
CA GLU A 248 3.58 -5.74 -33.52
C GLU A 248 3.51 -4.95 -34.82
N GLY A 249 4.48 -4.08 -35.02
CA GLY A 249 4.59 -3.27 -36.22
C GLY A 249 5.86 -2.42 -36.23
N PRO A 250 6.28 -1.89 -37.40
CA PRO A 250 7.36 -0.92 -37.48
C PRO A 250 7.07 0.33 -36.61
N PRO A 251 8.11 1.04 -36.13
CA PRO A 251 7.92 2.29 -35.40
C PRO A 251 7.03 3.28 -36.17
N GLY A 252 5.97 3.78 -35.52
CA GLY A 252 5.01 4.71 -36.11
C GLY A 252 3.77 4.09 -36.76
N THR A 253 3.51 2.80 -36.53
CA THR A 253 2.26 2.12 -36.90
C THR A 253 1.26 2.02 -35.76
#